data_AF-A9MMZ0-F1
#
_entry.id   AF-A9MMZ0-F1
#
_cell.length_a   1.000
_cell.length_b   1.000
_cell.length_c   1.000
_cell.angle_alpha   90.00
_cell.angle_beta   90.00
_cell.angle_gamma   90.00
#
_symmetry.space_group_name_H-M   'P 1'
#
loop_
_entity.id
_entity.type
_entity.pdbx_description
1 polymer ?
#
loop_
_entity_poly.entity_id
_entity_poly.type
_entity_poly.pdbx_seq_one_letter_code
_entity_poly.pdbx_strand_id
1 'polypeptide(L)'
;MINEISNGDLTIVGFFSKGENGTSGSCFVKDGNVAIYSKGSLQALIYGDKITDGSNSPLGAVSKTNLNNTFRLREFFPGMTAVADLFYDGNVARVQPIAPIEPFCNGIAPVPNIYGKDIKSARKLLKNYGWKPENTEADQSDSIAKELNSEGITEVDSCSGTGFGFCNFDYQREGGISLNVITMGDDFTVTDYGAHCPEQ
;
A
#
# COMPACT_ATOMS: atom_id res chain seq x y z
N MET A 1 -14.68 -13.68 -0.83
CA MET A 1 -13.21 -13.60 -0.67
C MET A 1 -12.76 -12.37 -1.45
N ILE A 2 -11.89 -11.56 -0.86
CA ILE A 2 -11.32 -10.35 -1.47
C ILE A 2 -10.02 -10.71 -2.15
N ASN A 3 -9.08 -11.23 -1.37
CA ASN A 3 -7.80 -11.69 -1.87
C ASN A 3 -7.19 -12.74 -0.93
N GLU A 4 -6.18 -13.42 -1.43
CA GLU A 4 -5.45 -14.46 -0.73
C GLU A 4 -3.95 -14.26 -0.92
N ILE A 5 -3.19 -14.48 0.15
CA ILE A 5 -1.73 -14.51 0.16
C ILE A 5 -1.27 -15.84 0.73
N SER A 6 -0.44 -16.54 -0.04
CA SER A 6 0.13 -17.83 0.37
C SER A 6 1.65 -17.71 0.56
N ASN A 7 2.15 -18.35 1.62
CA ASN A 7 3.57 -18.45 1.95
C ASN A 7 3.86 -19.81 2.61
N GLY A 8 4.28 -20.80 1.81
CA GLY A 8 4.40 -22.19 2.28
C GLY A 8 3.03 -22.74 2.70
N ASP A 9 2.95 -23.31 3.90
CA ASP A 9 1.71 -23.87 4.47
C ASP A 9 0.74 -22.81 5.01
N LEU A 10 1.16 -21.55 5.03
CA LEU A 10 0.37 -20.43 5.53
C LEU A 10 -0.44 -19.80 4.39
N THR A 11 -1.74 -19.65 4.62
CA THR A 11 -2.65 -18.93 3.74
C THR A 11 -3.38 -17.86 4.55
N ILE A 12 -3.32 -16.62 4.09
CA ILE A 12 -4.04 -15.50 4.71
C ILE A 12 -5.06 -14.96 3.72
N VAL A 13 -6.31 -14.88 4.15
CA VAL A 13 -7.45 -14.55 3.30
C VAL A 13 -8.11 -13.28 3.81
N GLY A 14 -8.15 -12.24 2.97
CA GLY A 14 -9.05 -11.11 3.14
C GLY A 14 -10.45 -11.48 2.66
N PHE A 15 -11.47 -11.19 3.46
CA PHE A 15 -12.87 -11.47 3.11
C PHE A 15 -13.81 -10.42 3.70
N PHE A 16 -15.06 -10.43 3.27
CA PHE A 16 -16.11 -9.55 3.80
C PHE A 16 -17.41 -10.30 3.96
N SER A 17 -18.22 -9.85 4.92
CA SER A 17 -19.60 -10.35 5.13
C SER A 17 -20.65 -9.41 4.51
N LYS A 18 -20.31 -8.12 4.36
CA LYS A 18 -21.18 -7.09 3.78
C LYS A 18 -20.42 -6.17 2.84
N GLY A 19 -20.97 -5.99 1.64
CA GLY A 19 -20.49 -5.04 0.64
C GLY A 19 -21.65 -4.26 0.03
N GLU A 20 -21.35 -3.10 -0.55
CA GLU A 20 -22.29 -2.21 -1.22
C GLU A 20 -21.73 -1.82 -2.60
N ASN A 21 -22.61 -1.44 -3.54
CA ASN A 21 -22.16 -1.01 -4.86
C ASN A 21 -21.43 0.33 -4.76
N GLY A 22 -20.26 0.40 -5.36
CA GLY A 22 -19.47 1.62 -5.50
C GLY A 22 -19.53 2.22 -6.91
N THR A 23 -18.78 3.30 -7.10
CA THR A 23 -18.63 3.96 -8.40
C THR A 23 -17.88 3.05 -9.38
N SER A 24 -18.19 3.16 -10.67
CA SER A 24 -17.47 2.46 -11.74
C SER A 24 -17.40 0.92 -11.57
N GLY A 25 -18.44 0.30 -10.98
CA GLY A 25 -18.50 -1.15 -10.77
C GLY A 25 -17.65 -1.67 -9.60
N SER A 26 -17.14 -0.77 -8.75
CA SER A 26 -16.42 -1.15 -7.54
C SER A 26 -17.33 -1.72 -6.45
N CYS A 27 -16.75 -2.45 -5.50
CA CYS A 27 -17.45 -2.95 -4.31
C CYS A 27 -16.90 -2.24 -3.07
N PHE A 28 -17.78 -1.55 -2.35
CA PHE A 28 -17.46 -0.92 -1.08
C PHE A 28 -17.67 -1.92 0.06
N VAL A 29 -16.58 -2.36 0.67
CA VAL A 29 -16.65 -3.30 1.79
C VAL A 29 -17.09 -2.57 3.05
N LYS A 30 -18.12 -3.10 3.73
CA LYS A 30 -18.70 -2.55 4.96
C LYS A 30 -18.37 -3.36 6.20
N ASP A 31 -18.06 -4.64 6.03
CA ASP A 31 -17.63 -5.54 7.09
C ASP A 31 -16.55 -6.48 6.56
N GLY A 32 -15.31 -6.00 6.58
CA GLY A 32 -14.14 -6.74 6.11
C GLY A 32 -13.30 -7.30 7.25
N ASN A 33 -12.72 -8.47 7.00
CA ASN A 33 -12.11 -9.34 7.98
C ASN A 33 -10.94 -10.10 7.35
N VAL A 34 -10.05 -10.65 8.17
CA VAL A 34 -8.92 -11.47 7.71
C VAL A 34 -8.89 -12.80 8.46
N ALA A 35 -8.70 -13.88 7.72
CA ALA A 35 -8.55 -15.23 8.27
C ALA A 35 -7.14 -15.75 8.00
N ILE A 36 -6.54 -16.40 9.00
CA ILE A 36 -5.25 -17.08 8.87
C ILE A 36 -5.49 -18.58 8.89
N TYR A 37 -5.01 -19.28 7.89
CA TYR A 37 -4.99 -20.73 7.79
C TYR A 37 -3.56 -21.25 7.78
N SER A 38 -3.32 -22.35 8.48
CA SER A 38 -2.06 -23.09 8.43
C SER A 38 -2.38 -24.55 8.14
N LYS A 39 -1.77 -25.12 7.09
CA LYS A 39 -2.04 -26.49 6.64
C LYS A 39 -3.54 -26.77 6.46
N GLY A 40 -4.26 -25.80 5.91
CA GLY A 40 -5.70 -25.87 5.68
C GLY A 40 -6.59 -25.71 6.93
N SER A 41 -6.02 -25.56 8.12
CA SER A 41 -6.78 -25.38 9.36
C SER A 41 -6.82 -23.91 9.77
N LEU A 42 -8.00 -23.41 10.14
CA LEU A 42 -8.19 -22.04 10.62
C LEU A 42 -7.43 -21.84 11.94
N GLN A 43 -6.55 -20.84 11.98
CA GLN A 43 -5.72 -20.50 13.13
C GLN A 43 -6.20 -19.24 13.85
N ALA A 44 -6.63 -18.23 13.10
CA ALA A 44 -7.08 -16.96 13.66
C ALA A 44 -8.08 -16.25 12.74
N LEU A 45 -8.93 -15.43 13.36
CA LEU A 45 -9.79 -14.45 12.70
C LEU A 45 -9.48 -13.07 13.26
N ILE A 46 -9.22 -12.11 12.37
CA ILE A 46 -9.02 -10.71 12.67
C ILE A 46 -10.25 -9.97 12.16
N TYR A 47 -10.99 -9.39 13.10
CA TYR A 47 -12.19 -8.63 12.78
C TYR A 47 -11.86 -7.17 12.54
N GLY A 48 -12.46 -6.59 11.50
CA GLY A 48 -12.44 -5.15 11.30
C GLY A 48 -13.39 -4.46 12.28
N ASP A 49 -13.20 -3.15 12.45
CA ASP A 49 -14.11 -2.35 13.28
C ASP A 49 -15.52 -2.34 12.67
N LYS A 50 -16.52 -2.36 13.56
CA LYS A 50 -17.92 -2.27 13.16
C LYS A 50 -18.20 -0.84 12.67
N ILE A 51 -18.59 -0.74 11.41
CA ILE A 51 -18.97 0.55 10.80
C ILE A 51 -20.39 0.95 11.20
N THR A 52 -20.54 2.19 11.70
CA THR A 52 -21.83 2.74 12.12
C THR A 52 -22.25 4.01 11.36
N ASP A 53 -21.38 4.58 10.54
CA ASP A 53 -21.52 5.94 9.99
C ASP A 53 -21.46 6.02 8.46
N GLY A 54 -21.79 4.95 7.74
CA GLY A 54 -21.82 4.95 6.26
C GLY A 54 -20.44 4.92 5.60
N SER A 55 -19.35 5.00 6.38
CA SER A 55 -17.97 4.80 5.92
C SER A 55 -17.73 3.37 5.41
N ASN A 56 -16.52 3.09 4.92
CA ASN A 56 -16.12 1.74 4.49
C ASN A 56 -15.31 1.05 5.59
N SER A 57 -15.24 -0.26 5.54
CA SER A 57 -14.46 -1.04 6.50
C SER A 57 -12.97 -0.70 6.36
N PRO A 58 -12.26 -0.44 7.48
CA PRO A 58 -10.82 -0.20 7.48
C PRO A 58 -10.02 -1.49 7.25
N LEU A 59 -10.69 -2.62 7.08
CA LEU A 59 -10.07 -3.91 6.81
C LEU A 59 -10.79 -4.59 5.65
N GLY A 60 -10.07 -5.39 4.88
CA GLY A 60 -10.68 -6.23 3.86
C GLY A 60 -9.66 -6.95 2.98
N ALA A 61 -8.46 -6.41 2.85
CA ALA A 61 -7.39 -7.02 2.07
C ALA A 61 -6.14 -7.27 2.91
N VAL A 62 -5.24 -8.08 2.36
CA VAL A 62 -3.93 -8.38 2.94
C VAL A 62 -2.85 -8.35 1.85
N SER A 63 -1.65 -7.88 2.15
CA SER A 63 -0.50 -8.01 1.22
C SER A 63 0.73 -8.58 1.92
N LYS A 64 1.70 -9.03 1.13
CA LYS A 64 3.04 -9.34 1.64
C LYS A 64 3.74 -8.05 2.07
N THR A 65 4.73 -8.23 2.95
CA THR A 65 5.74 -7.22 3.29
C THR A 65 7.12 -7.87 3.15
N ASN A 66 8.17 -7.06 3.22
CA ASN A 66 9.55 -7.54 3.31
C ASN A 66 10.02 -7.78 4.75
N LEU A 67 9.12 -7.69 5.72
CA LEU A 67 9.40 -8.00 7.12
C LEU A 67 9.15 -9.47 7.40
N ASN A 68 9.97 -10.06 8.27
CA ASN A 68 9.82 -11.46 8.65
C ASN A 68 8.46 -11.70 9.32
N ASN A 69 7.78 -12.77 8.89
CA ASN A 69 6.52 -13.23 9.47
C ASN A 69 5.44 -12.14 9.58
N THR A 70 5.52 -11.12 8.72
CA THR A 70 4.68 -9.93 8.80
C THR A 70 3.96 -9.70 7.48
N PHE A 71 2.68 -9.38 7.58
CA PHE A 71 1.78 -9.11 6.47
C PHE A 71 1.14 -7.75 6.66
N ARG A 72 0.74 -7.08 5.58
CA ARG A 72 0.07 -5.79 5.68
C ARG A 72 -1.43 -5.99 5.64
N LEU A 73 -2.13 -5.56 6.68
CA LEU A 73 -3.57 -5.40 6.67
C LEU A 73 -3.93 -4.13 5.90
N ARG A 74 -4.90 -4.24 5.00
CA ARG A 74 -5.32 -3.17 4.11
C ARG A 74 -6.83 -3.03 4.15
N GLU A 75 -7.31 -1.82 3.94
CA GLU A 75 -8.71 -1.59 3.62
C GLU A 75 -9.05 -2.16 2.24
N PHE A 76 -10.35 -2.27 1.95
CA PHE A 76 -10.81 -2.62 0.60
C PHE A 76 -11.66 -1.49 0.01
N PHE A 77 -10.94 -0.44 -0.35
CA PHE A 77 -11.38 0.72 -1.14
C PHE A 77 -10.37 0.88 -2.29
N PRO A 78 -10.70 1.56 -3.40
CA PRO A 78 -9.70 1.97 -4.38
C PRO A 78 -8.46 2.54 -3.67
N GLY A 79 -7.28 1.99 -3.98
CA GLY A 79 -6.01 2.35 -3.34
C GLY A 79 -5.53 1.35 -2.28
N MET A 80 -6.42 0.54 -1.70
CA MET A 80 -6.10 -0.52 -0.72
C MET A 80 -5.08 -0.07 0.32
N THR A 81 -5.34 1.09 0.94
CA THR A 81 -4.43 1.75 1.86
C THR A 81 -4.04 0.81 3.00
N ALA A 82 -2.76 0.83 3.35
CA ALA A 82 -2.22 0.12 4.49
C ALA A 82 -2.80 0.64 5.81
N VAL A 83 -3.24 -0.27 6.69
CA VAL A 83 -3.90 0.06 7.96
C VAL A 83 -3.05 -0.35 9.15
N ALA A 84 -2.54 -1.59 9.13
CA ALA A 84 -1.76 -2.17 10.22
C ALA A 84 -0.87 -3.30 9.70
N ASP A 85 0.12 -3.70 10.48
CA ASP A 85 0.86 -4.93 10.26
C ASP A 85 0.21 -6.08 11.04
N LEU A 86 0.23 -7.27 10.44
CA LEU A 86 -0.14 -8.54 11.04
C LEU A 86 1.11 -9.40 11.16
N PHE A 87 1.60 -9.58 12.38
CA PHE A 87 2.65 -10.53 12.69
C PHE A 87 2.06 -11.91 13.00
N TYR A 88 2.65 -12.97 12.44
CA TYR A 88 2.26 -14.35 12.74
C TYR A 88 3.46 -15.30 12.73
N ASP A 89 3.78 -15.88 13.89
CA ASP A 89 4.94 -16.78 14.08
C ASP A 89 4.61 -18.29 13.93
N GLY A 90 3.39 -18.62 13.49
CA GLY A 90 2.89 -20.00 13.46
C GLY A 90 2.04 -20.38 14.68
N ASN A 91 2.03 -19.56 15.74
CA ASN A 91 1.23 -19.80 16.93
C ASN A 91 0.42 -18.56 17.34
N VAL A 92 1.02 -17.38 17.31
CA VAL A 92 0.40 -16.13 17.77
C VAL A 92 0.23 -15.16 16.60
N ALA A 93 -1.00 -14.69 16.40
CA ALA A 93 -1.31 -13.57 15.52
C ALA A 93 -1.35 -12.27 16.34
N ARG A 94 -0.65 -11.22 15.89
CA ARG A 94 -0.68 -9.89 16.51
C ARG A 94 -0.91 -8.82 15.45
N VAL A 95 -1.92 -8.00 15.66
CA VAL A 95 -2.10 -6.75 14.93
C VAL A 95 -1.25 -5.68 15.62
N GLN A 96 -0.42 -4.99 14.85
CA GLN A 96 0.51 -3.99 15.33
C GLN A 96 0.52 -2.76 14.40
N PRO A 97 0.96 -1.59 14.87
CA PRO A 97 1.16 -0.44 13.99
C PRO A 97 2.07 -0.80 12.82
N ILE A 98 1.84 -0.17 11.66
CA ILE A 98 2.72 -0.34 10.50
C ILE A 98 4.16 -0.01 10.91
N ALA A 99 5.08 -0.93 10.63
CA ALA A 99 6.48 -0.80 10.97
C ALA A 99 7.05 0.53 10.47
N PRO A 100 7.92 1.20 11.25
CA PRO A 100 8.44 2.51 10.87
C PRO A 100 9.33 2.47 9.61
N ILE A 101 9.87 1.30 9.28
CA ILE A 101 10.75 1.05 8.12
C ILE A 101 10.46 -0.35 7.58
N GLU A 102 10.34 -0.46 6.26
CA GLU A 102 10.28 -1.72 5.54
C GLU A 102 11.60 -1.95 4.78
N PRO A 103 12.28 -3.10 4.97
CA PRO A 103 13.57 -3.35 4.34
C PRO A 103 13.39 -3.91 2.91
N PHE A 104 13.78 -3.17 1.88
CA PHE A 104 13.88 -3.73 0.52
C PHE A 104 15.31 -4.10 0.15
N CYS A 105 15.45 -4.98 -0.84
CA CYS A 105 16.72 -5.40 -1.42
C CYS A 105 17.73 -5.87 -0.37
N ASN A 106 17.35 -6.85 0.46
CA ASN A 106 18.16 -7.35 1.57
C ASN A 106 18.55 -6.25 2.60
N GLY A 107 17.73 -5.20 2.72
CA GLY A 107 17.91 -4.12 3.69
C GLY A 107 18.79 -2.97 3.23
N ILE A 108 19.35 -3.01 2.01
CA ILE A 108 20.18 -1.89 1.49
C ILE A 108 19.32 -0.71 1.00
N ALA A 109 18.02 -0.94 0.77
CA ALA A 109 17.06 0.04 0.31
C ALA A 109 15.86 0.15 1.28
N PRO A 110 16.07 0.60 2.52
CA PRO A 110 14.96 0.78 3.46
C PRO A 110 13.99 1.85 2.96
N VAL A 111 12.69 1.58 3.07
CA VAL A 111 11.62 2.54 2.82
C VAL A 111 10.97 2.90 4.16
N PRO A 112 11.00 4.18 4.57
CA PRO A 112 10.32 4.62 5.78
C PRO A 112 8.80 4.53 5.62
N ASN A 113 8.06 4.42 6.73
CA ASN A 113 6.60 4.46 6.69
C ASN A 113 6.09 5.81 6.18
N ILE A 114 5.63 5.82 4.94
CA ILE A 114 5.06 6.99 4.25
C ILE A 114 3.56 6.88 3.99
N TYR A 115 2.91 5.78 4.40
CA TYR A 115 1.46 5.61 4.21
C TYR A 115 0.67 6.73 4.89
N GLY A 116 -0.38 7.21 4.22
CA GLY A 116 -1.25 8.27 4.73
C GLY A 116 -0.61 9.67 4.76
N LYS A 117 0.62 9.84 4.27
CA LYS A 117 1.25 11.15 4.12
C LYS A 117 0.93 11.74 2.76
N ASP A 118 0.82 13.06 2.68
CA ASP A 118 0.85 13.77 1.40
C ASP A 118 2.21 13.57 0.71
N ILE A 119 2.22 13.67 -0.62
CA ILE A 119 3.43 13.42 -1.41
C ILE A 119 4.60 14.35 -1.04
N LYS A 120 4.34 15.61 -0.66
CA LYS A 120 5.40 16.56 -0.29
C LYS A 120 6.08 16.15 1.03
N SER A 121 5.32 15.62 2.00
CA SER A 121 5.83 15.06 3.24
C SER A 121 6.55 13.72 3.03
N ALA A 122 5.97 12.82 2.22
CA ALA A 122 6.60 11.54 1.88
C ALA A 122 7.95 11.74 1.16
N ARG A 123 8.00 12.64 0.18
CA ARG A 123 9.22 13.03 -0.55
C ARG A 123 10.35 13.47 0.36
N LYS A 124 10.06 14.31 1.36
CA LYS A 124 11.08 14.75 2.34
C LYS A 124 11.66 13.58 3.14
N LEU A 125 10.80 12.65 3.55
CA LEU A 125 11.22 11.48 4.31
C LEU A 125 12.04 10.52 3.45
N LEU A 126 11.61 10.25 2.22
CA LEU A 126 12.33 9.42 1.25
C LEU A 126 13.75 9.96 0.97
N LYS A 127 13.88 11.28 0.77
CA LYS A 127 15.19 11.94 0.61
C LYS A 127 16.13 11.71 1.79
N ASN A 128 15.61 11.77 3.03
CA ASN A 128 16.41 11.48 4.23
C ASN A 128 16.90 10.02 4.30
N TYR A 129 16.22 9.10 3.59
CA TYR A 129 16.59 7.68 3.50
C TYR A 129 17.41 7.36 2.24
N GLY A 130 17.86 8.37 1.48
CA GLY A 130 18.75 8.21 0.33
C GLY A 130 18.04 7.96 -1.00
N TRP A 131 16.70 8.02 -1.04
CA TRP A 131 15.93 7.96 -2.27
C TRP A 131 15.98 9.31 -2.99
N LYS A 132 16.30 9.28 -4.28
CA LYS A 132 16.37 10.47 -5.12
C LYS A 132 15.18 10.47 -6.07
N PRO A 133 14.44 11.59 -6.20
CA PRO A 133 13.46 11.75 -7.27
C PRO A 133 14.08 11.39 -8.61
N GLU A 134 13.41 10.51 -9.37
CA GLU A 134 13.77 10.25 -10.76
C GLU A 134 13.09 11.30 -11.63
N ASN A 135 13.83 11.99 -12.49
CA ASN A 135 13.18 12.98 -13.37
C ASN A 135 12.47 12.24 -14.49
N THR A 136 11.16 12.18 -14.41
CA THR A 136 10.30 11.65 -15.46
C THR A 136 9.84 12.83 -16.34
N GLU A 137 9.97 12.70 -17.65
CA GLU A 137 9.29 13.63 -18.55
C GLU A 137 7.78 13.35 -18.40
N ALA A 138 7.08 14.22 -17.67
CA ALA A 138 5.63 14.06 -17.48
C ALA A 138 4.92 13.90 -18.83
N ASP A 139 3.96 12.98 -18.87
CA ASP A 139 3.09 12.81 -20.01
C ASP A 139 2.47 14.17 -20.39
N GLN A 140 2.73 14.59 -21.64
CA GLN A 140 2.26 15.89 -22.13
C GLN A 140 0.74 15.97 -22.23
N SER A 141 0.01 14.86 -22.11
CA SER A 141 -1.44 14.84 -22.05
C SER A 141 -2.01 14.91 -20.62
N ASP A 142 -1.17 14.78 -19.59
CA ASP A 142 -1.56 14.78 -18.20
C ASP A 142 -1.38 16.16 -17.55
N SER A 143 -2.48 16.89 -17.37
CA SER A 143 -2.45 18.23 -16.78
C SER A 143 -2.03 18.22 -15.30
N ILE A 144 -2.33 17.16 -14.56
CA ILE A 144 -2.01 17.06 -13.12
C ILE A 144 -0.51 16.80 -12.97
N ALA A 145 0.05 15.87 -13.74
CA ALA A 145 1.49 15.60 -13.73
C ALA A 145 2.30 16.84 -14.14
N LYS A 146 1.80 17.65 -15.09
CA LYS A 146 2.42 18.93 -15.47
C LYS A 146 2.40 19.97 -14.35
N GLU A 147 1.27 20.11 -13.67
CA GLU A 147 1.15 21.04 -12.56
C GLU A 147 2.13 20.68 -11.44
N LEU A 148 2.16 19.42 -11.02
CA LEU A 148 3.11 18.89 -10.03
C LEU A 148 4.58 19.11 -10.45
N ASN A 149 4.90 18.87 -11.73
CA ASN A 149 6.23 19.16 -12.28
C ASN A 149 6.58 20.65 -12.18
N SER A 150 5.64 21.54 -12.50
CA SER A 150 5.84 23.00 -12.40
C SER A 150 6.06 23.47 -10.96
N GLU A 151 5.53 22.73 -9.98
CA GLU A 151 5.81 22.93 -8.54
C GLU A 151 7.13 22.29 -8.08
N GLY A 152 7.88 21.67 -8.99
CA GLY A 152 9.17 21.02 -8.72
C GLY A 152 9.06 19.60 -8.16
N ILE A 153 7.91 18.94 -8.27
CA ILE A 153 7.75 17.50 -8.06
C ILE A 153 7.99 16.82 -9.41
N THR A 154 9.26 16.57 -9.70
CA THR A 154 9.73 16.07 -11.00
C THR A 154 9.69 14.56 -11.11
N GLU A 155 9.41 13.89 -10.00
CA GLU A 155 9.24 12.44 -9.91
C GLU A 155 7.86 11.93 -10.34
N VAL A 156 6.91 12.80 -10.68
CA VAL A 156 5.58 12.35 -11.13
C VAL A 156 5.66 11.76 -12.54
N ASP A 157 5.35 10.48 -12.67
CA ASP A 157 5.29 9.78 -13.95
C ASP A 157 3.93 10.03 -14.63
N SER A 158 2.86 9.66 -13.94
CA SER A 158 1.50 9.67 -14.49
C SER A 158 0.43 9.80 -13.40
N CYS A 159 -0.67 10.45 -13.73
CA CYS A 159 -1.87 10.62 -12.93
C CYS A 159 -3.12 10.16 -13.70
N SER A 160 -3.89 9.27 -13.08
CA SER A 160 -5.07 8.65 -13.66
C SER A 160 -6.31 9.54 -13.55
N GLY A 161 -6.96 9.79 -14.70
CA GLY A 161 -8.29 10.44 -14.79
C GLY A 161 -9.48 9.54 -14.44
N THR A 162 -9.29 8.49 -13.62
CA THR A 162 -10.35 7.51 -13.25
C THR A 162 -11.36 8.03 -12.22
N GLY A 163 -11.23 9.27 -11.78
CA GLY A 163 -12.06 9.88 -10.74
C GLY A 163 -11.61 9.60 -9.31
N PHE A 164 -10.60 8.75 -9.10
CA PHE A 164 -9.96 8.52 -7.80
C PHE A 164 -8.65 9.31 -7.62
N GLY A 165 -8.11 9.90 -8.69
CA GLY A 165 -6.90 10.73 -8.63
C GLY A 165 -5.65 9.94 -8.26
N PHE A 166 -5.46 8.74 -8.83
CA PHE A 166 -4.23 8.00 -8.61
C PHE A 166 -3.05 8.67 -9.30
N CYS A 167 -1.90 8.77 -8.65
CA CYS A 167 -0.67 9.22 -9.30
C CYS A 167 0.50 8.31 -8.92
N ASN A 168 1.43 8.12 -9.86
CA ASN A 168 2.67 7.38 -9.69
C ASN A 168 3.84 8.35 -9.58
N PHE A 169 4.74 8.07 -8.63
CA PHE A 169 5.95 8.84 -8.40
C PHE A 169 7.16 7.92 -8.31
N ASP A 170 8.18 8.17 -9.13
CA ASP A 170 9.34 7.31 -9.26
C ASP A 170 10.59 7.89 -8.60
N TYR A 171 11.27 7.03 -7.86
CA TYR A 171 12.49 7.35 -7.15
C TYR A 171 13.55 6.29 -7.46
N GLN A 172 14.80 6.72 -7.37
CA GLN A 172 15.95 5.87 -7.60
C GLN A 172 16.94 5.94 -6.44
N ARG A 173 17.75 4.89 -6.32
CA ARG A 173 18.86 4.78 -5.39
C ARG A 173 20.06 4.15 -6.09
N GLU A 174 21.24 4.30 -5.50
CA GLU A 174 22.47 3.64 -5.96
C GLU A 174 22.27 2.14 -6.17
N GLY A 175 22.99 1.59 -7.14
CA GLY A 175 22.89 0.18 -7.52
C GLY A 175 21.72 -0.15 -8.44
N GLY A 176 21.06 0.86 -9.03
CA GLY A 176 19.95 0.65 -9.99
C GLY A 176 18.63 0.25 -9.33
N ILE A 177 18.49 0.49 -8.03
CA ILE A 177 17.28 0.20 -7.27
C ILE A 177 16.28 1.33 -7.51
N SER A 178 15.05 0.98 -7.89
CA SER A 178 13.95 1.94 -8.06
C SER A 178 12.85 1.72 -7.03
N LEU A 179 12.06 2.76 -6.78
CA LEU A 179 10.90 2.79 -5.90
C LEU A 179 9.78 3.54 -6.61
N ASN A 180 8.66 2.87 -6.77
CA ASN A 180 7.42 3.48 -7.23
C ASN A 180 6.53 3.76 -6.02
N VAL A 181 6.00 4.98 -5.93
CA VAL A 181 5.06 5.42 -4.89
C VAL A 181 3.73 5.76 -5.55
N ILE A 182 2.66 5.22 -5.00
CA ILE A 182 1.29 5.42 -5.49
C ILE A 182 0.54 6.30 -4.49
N THR A 183 -0.07 7.36 -4.99
CA THR A 183 -0.96 8.22 -4.21
C THR A 183 -2.38 8.16 -4.72
N MET A 184 -3.33 8.64 -3.92
CA MET A 184 -4.73 8.80 -4.30
C MET A 184 -5.30 10.12 -3.76
N GLY A 185 -6.30 10.66 -4.47
CA GLY A 185 -7.05 11.84 -4.09
C GLY A 185 -6.33 13.17 -4.36
N ASP A 186 -7.04 14.26 -4.15
CA ASP A 186 -6.58 15.62 -4.48
C ASP A 186 -5.36 16.06 -3.65
N ASP A 187 -5.20 15.52 -2.44
CA ASP A 187 -4.05 15.79 -1.57
C ASP A 187 -2.83 14.90 -1.88
N PHE A 188 -2.92 14.01 -2.88
CA PHE A 188 -1.89 13.04 -3.25
C PHE A 188 -1.41 12.24 -2.02
N THR A 189 -2.35 11.65 -1.30
CA THR A 189 -2.05 10.85 -0.11
C THR A 189 -1.48 9.50 -0.53
N VAL A 190 -0.33 9.12 0.01
CA VAL A 190 0.33 7.84 -0.29
C VAL A 190 -0.54 6.66 0.18
N THR A 191 -0.94 5.83 -0.78
CA THR A 191 -1.71 4.60 -0.55
C THR A 191 -0.87 3.34 -0.70
N ASP A 192 0.18 3.37 -1.54
CA ASP A 192 1.09 2.25 -1.70
C ASP A 192 2.50 2.64 -2.17
N TYR A 193 3.42 1.67 -2.07
CA TYR A 193 4.74 1.77 -2.69
C TYR A 193 5.33 0.37 -2.93
N GLY A 194 6.29 0.28 -3.85
CA GLY A 194 7.06 -0.93 -4.09
C GLY A 194 8.44 -0.61 -4.65
N ALA A 195 9.48 -1.26 -4.12
CA ALA A 195 10.83 -1.14 -4.66
C ALA A 195 11.17 -2.32 -5.58
N HIS A 196 11.85 -2.03 -6.69
CA HIS A 196 12.43 -3.03 -7.56
C HIS A 196 13.92 -3.17 -7.25
N CYS A 197 14.34 -4.42 -7.00
CA CYS A 197 15.73 -4.76 -6.77
C CYS A 197 16.28 -5.40 -8.05
N PRO A 198 17.29 -4.82 -8.69
CA PRO A 198 17.92 -5.44 -9.86
C PRO A 198 18.54 -6.78 -9.47
N GLU A 199 18.53 -7.72 -10.41
CA GLU A 199 19.20 -9.02 -10.24
C GLU A 199 20.70 -8.80 -10.02
N GLN A 200 21.26 -9.49 -9.02
CA GLN A 200 22.70 -9.46 -8.71
C GLN A 200 23.47 -10.50 -9.51
#